data_AF-A0A358CY16-F1
#
_entry.id   AF-A0A358CY16-F1
#
_cell.length_a   1.000
_cell.length_b   1.000
_cell.length_c   1.000
_cell.angle_alpha   90.00
_cell.angle_beta   90.00
_cell.angle_gamma   90.00
#
_symmetry.space_group_name_H-M   'P 1'
#
loop_
_entity.id
_entity.type
_entity.pdbx_description
1 polymer ?
#
loop_
_entity_poly.entity_id
_entity_poly.type
_entity_poly.pdbx_seq_one_letter_code
_entity_poly.pdbx_strand_id
1 'polypeptide(L)'
;MVDSSPQIMRLETEYAERSLLPTDPVVCFLDHLIEDYGDEWLTKVMYHYRWHHRYRDAIAKASNMLPLMSDNQMDAEQHRVMSEFIAERQMGRTSLVGSTDANRDVIEESFVRLLTLLEDHFSHFQFLLGPRPSRADFGLFGQFSQLFFWEPDSALLAAKCSPRSVIWAYQIDDLSSLEFDDTQSWFNRDSLPDSLSKLLHEIGRTYAPFLLANERSLLEGETELSCLIHGHEYKQSPFPYQLKCLNWIREAFETLQQEEQKAVLQILEGTGCELLLREPDA
;
A
#
# COMPACT_ATOMS: atom_id res chain seq x y z
N MET A 1 12.65 6.58 -13.59
CA MET A 1 11.45 6.82 -12.74
C MET A 1 11.96 6.83 -11.32
N VAL A 2 11.71 7.90 -10.58
CA VAL A 2 12.06 8.00 -9.16
C VAL A 2 10.84 7.53 -8.37
N ASP A 3 11.08 6.87 -7.24
CA ASP A 3 10.05 6.40 -6.32
C ASP A 3 9.21 7.58 -5.78
N SER A 4 7.92 7.36 -5.51
CA SER A 4 6.98 8.36 -4.96
C SER A 4 7.32 8.79 -3.54
N SER A 5 7.69 7.87 -2.64
CA SER A 5 7.88 8.17 -1.22
C SER A 5 9.04 9.17 -1.00
N PRO A 6 10.22 9.04 -1.65
CA PRO A 6 11.27 10.06 -1.60
C PRO A 6 10.87 11.39 -2.23
N GLN A 7 9.97 11.39 -3.22
CA GLN A 7 9.47 12.63 -3.83
C GLN A 7 8.57 13.40 -2.87
N ILE A 8 7.68 12.70 -2.14
CA ILE A 8 6.86 13.31 -1.09
C ILE A 8 7.78 14.01 -0.07
N MET A 9 8.76 13.28 0.48
CA MET A 9 9.67 13.83 1.49
C MET A 9 10.50 15.02 0.99
N ARG A 10 10.91 15.00 -0.28
CA ARG A 10 11.59 16.13 -0.90
C ARG A 10 10.67 17.35 -0.98
N LEU A 11 9.42 17.18 -1.42
CA LEU A 11 8.46 18.28 -1.53
C LEU A 11 8.13 18.87 -0.15
N GLU A 12 8.03 18.05 0.90
CA GLU A 12 7.86 18.51 2.29
C GLU A 12 9.04 19.37 2.78
N THR A 13 10.24 19.22 2.19
CA THR A 13 11.38 20.08 2.49
C THR A 13 11.35 21.40 1.70
N GLU A 14 10.73 21.38 0.51
CA GLU A 14 10.66 22.53 -0.41
C GLU A 14 9.45 23.44 -0.14
N TYR A 15 8.36 22.91 0.42
CA TYR A 15 7.08 23.61 0.62
C TYR A 15 6.48 23.31 2.00
N ALA A 16 5.93 24.34 2.66
CA ALA A 16 5.41 24.23 4.04
C ALA A 16 3.88 24.38 4.18
N GLU A 17 3.18 25.04 3.24
CA GLU A 17 1.78 25.44 3.45
C GLU A 17 0.76 24.29 3.32
N ARG A 18 1.13 23.18 2.69
CA ARG A 18 0.25 22.02 2.48
C ARG A 18 0.94 20.71 2.84
N SER A 19 1.56 20.69 4.02
CA SER A 19 2.25 19.49 4.52
C SER A 19 1.30 18.29 4.57
N LEU A 20 1.84 17.12 4.22
CA LEU A 20 1.19 15.80 4.31
C LEU A 20 1.64 15.01 5.53
N LEU A 21 2.46 15.60 6.40
CA LEU A 21 3.04 14.93 7.55
C LEU A 21 2.29 15.31 8.84
N PRO A 22 1.76 14.32 9.58
CA PRO A 22 1.18 14.57 10.88
C PRO A 22 2.15 15.30 11.82
N THR A 23 1.63 16.29 12.56
CA THR A 23 2.45 17.10 13.47
C THR A 23 2.90 16.36 14.73
N ASP A 24 2.17 15.31 15.13
CA ASP A 24 2.56 14.42 16.22
C ASP A 24 3.55 13.37 15.67
N PRO A 25 4.81 13.30 16.17
CA PRO A 25 5.81 12.38 15.64
C PRO A 25 5.43 10.90 15.71
N VAL A 26 4.63 10.50 16.71
CA VAL A 26 4.14 9.11 16.82
C VAL A 26 3.14 8.82 15.70
N VAL A 27 2.24 9.75 15.42
CA VAL A 27 1.26 9.62 14.33
C VAL A 27 1.95 9.72 12.97
N CYS A 28 2.97 10.55 12.84
CA CYS A 28 3.82 10.63 11.65
C CYS A 28 4.58 9.32 11.39
N PHE A 29 4.99 8.59 12.43
CA PHE A 29 5.54 7.25 12.27
C PHE A 29 4.49 6.25 11.77
N LEU A 30 3.28 6.23 12.36
CA LEU A 30 2.19 5.35 11.89
C LEU A 30 1.80 5.65 10.44
N ASP A 31 1.78 6.91 10.07
CA ASP A 31 1.59 7.39 8.71
C ASP A 31 2.64 6.82 7.74
N HIS A 32 3.92 6.72 8.14
CA HIS A 32 4.96 6.03 7.35
C HIS A 32 4.58 4.58 7.11
N LEU A 33 4.26 3.87 8.18
CA LEU A 33 4.00 2.44 8.13
C LEU A 33 2.80 2.12 7.23
N ILE A 34 1.76 2.95 7.27
CA ILE A 34 0.57 2.77 6.43
C ILE A 34 0.86 3.16 4.97
N GLU A 35 1.65 4.21 4.73
CA GLU A 35 2.08 4.59 3.39
C GLU A 35 2.90 3.47 2.71
N ASP A 36 3.90 2.94 3.41
CA ASP A 36 4.74 1.84 2.92
C ASP A 36 3.93 0.55 2.68
N TYR A 37 2.96 0.24 3.57
CA TYR A 37 1.99 -0.82 3.33
C TYR A 37 1.19 -0.59 2.03
N GLY A 38 0.73 0.64 1.81
CA GLY A 38 0.00 1.02 0.61
C GLY A 38 0.83 0.80 -0.65
N ASP A 39 2.07 1.27 -0.67
CA ASP A 39 2.89 1.21 -1.88
C ASP A 39 3.43 -0.20 -2.16
N GLU A 40 3.81 -0.96 -1.12
CA GLU A 40 4.46 -2.26 -1.30
C GLU A 40 3.51 -3.45 -1.29
N TRP A 41 2.55 -3.50 -0.36
CA TRP A 41 1.59 -4.61 -0.28
C TRP A 41 0.49 -4.49 -1.32
N LEU A 42 -0.11 -3.30 -1.49
CA LEU A 42 -1.22 -3.13 -2.43
C LEU A 42 -0.78 -3.15 -3.89
N THR A 43 0.50 -2.90 -4.19
CA THR A 43 1.06 -3.18 -5.52
C THR A 43 0.87 -4.65 -5.91
N LYS A 44 1.00 -5.58 -4.96
CA LYS A 44 0.76 -7.02 -5.22
C LYS A 44 -0.69 -7.27 -5.59
N VAL A 45 -1.62 -6.63 -4.88
CA VAL A 45 -3.07 -6.70 -5.12
C VAL A 45 -3.40 -6.14 -6.51
N MET A 46 -2.96 -4.92 -6.82
CA MET A 46 -3.17 -4.29 -8.13
C MET A 46 -2.63 -5.16 -9.27
N TYR A 47 -1.39 -5.64 -9.14
CA TYR A 47 -0.77 -6.48 -10.16
C TYR A 47 -1.51 -7.81 -10.32
N HIS A 48 -2.05 -8.36 -9.23
CA HIS A 48 -2.85 -9.58 -9.24
C HIS A 48 -4.13 -9.40 -10.05
N TYR A 49 -4.96 -8.40 -9.73
CA TYR A 49 -6.21 -8.16 -10.44
C TYR A 49 -6.02 -7.73 -11.90
N ARG A 50 -4.87 -7.14 -12.25
CA ARG A 50 -4.57 -6.71 -13.63
C ARG A 50 -3.97 -7.80 -14.51
N TRP A 51 -3.03 -8.58 -13.99
CA TRP A 51 -2.15 -9.44 -14.81
C TRP A 51 -2.24 -10.94 -14.51
N HIS A 52 -2.90 -11.35 -13.42
CA HIS A 52 -3.06 -12.77 -13.14
C HIS A 52 -3.98 -13.42 -14.18
N HIS A 53 -3.60 -14.60 -14.68
CA HIS A 53 -4.25 -15.27 -15.83
C HIS A 53 -5.76 -15.56 -15.68
N ARG A 54 -6.29 -15.45 -14.46
CA ARG A 54 -7.73 -15.54 -14.18
C ARG A 54 -8.51 -14.31 -14.64
N TYR A 55 -7.89 -13.13 -14.64
CA TYR A 55 -8.51 -11.84 -14.98
C TYR A 55 -8.28 -11.50 -16.46
N ARG A 56 -8.84 -12.30 -17.36
CA ARG A 56 -8.61 -12.17 -18.81
C ARG A 56 -9.07 -10.83 -19.38
N ASP A 57 -10.19 -10.31 -18.91
CA ASP A 57 -10.73 -9.03 -19.36
C ASP A 57 -9.87 -7.86 -18.89
N ALA A 58 -9.31 -7.94 -17.67
CA ALA A 58 -8.35 -6.97 -17.14
C ALA A 58 -7.07 -6.95 -17.97
N ILE A 59 -6.49 -8.12 -18.28
CA ILE A 59 -5.32 -8.26 -19.14
C ILE A 59 -5.60 -7.66 -20.52
N ALA A 60 -6.73 -8.02 -21.15
CA ALA A 60 -7.10 -7.53 -22.47
C ALA A 60 -7.25 -6.01 -22.49
N LYS A 61 -7.91 -5.43 -21.48
CA LYS A 61 -8.06 -3.98 -21.32
C LYS A 61 -6.70 -3.31 -21.13
N ALA A 62 -5.89 -3.78 -20.18
CA ALA A 62 -4.62 -3.16 -19.85
C ALA A 62 -3.62 -3.22 -21.00
N SER A 63 -3.48 -4.38 -21.65
CA SER A 63 -2.61 -4.55 -22.82
C SER A 63 -3.04 -3.68 -23.99
N ASN A 64 -4.34 -3.43 -24.16
CA ASN A 64 -4.84 -2.56 -25.22
C ASN A 64 -4.61 -1.07 -24.93
N MET A 65 -4.85 -0.63 -23.69
CA MET A 65 -4.84 0.79 -23.33
C MET A 65 -3.45 1.33 -22.98
N LEU A 66 -2.59 0.55 -22.30
CA LEU A 66 -1.27 1.02 -21.85
C LEU A 66 -0.35 1.51 -22.98
N PRO A 67 -0.28 0.85 -24.16
CA PRO A 67 0.49 1.39 -25.29
C PRO A 67 0.04 2.80 -25.70
N LEU A 68 -1.28 3.04 -25.72
CA LEU A 68 -1.88 4.29 -26.16
C LEU A 68 -1.72 5.41 -25.13
N MET A 69 -1.53 5.08 -23.85
CA MET A 69 -1.13 6.05 -22.83
C MET A 69 0.29 6.59 -23.08
N SER A 70 1.17 5.77 -23.66
CA SER A 70 2.51 6.22 -24.05
C SER A 70 2.50 7.01 -25.36
N ASP A 71 1.71 6.57 -26.34
CA ASP A 71 1.52 7.26 -27.62
C ASP A 71 0.15 6.94 -28.22
N ASN A 72 -0.77 7.89 -28.11
CA ASN A 72 -2.15 7.76 -28.63
C ASN A 72 -2.23 7.90 -30.17
N GLN A 73 -1.14 8.26 -30.84
CA GLN A 73 -1.07 8.40 -32.30
C GLN A 73 -0.39 7.21 -32.99
N MET A 74 -0.01 6.19 -32.22
CA MET A 74 0.60 4.95 -32.71
C MET A 74 -0.25 4.30 -33.81
N ASP A 75 0.40 3.81 -34.87
CA ASP A 75 -0.32 3.11 -35.95
C ASP A 75 -0.84 1.73 -35.49
N ALA A 76 -1.76 1.15 -36.26
CA ALA A 76 -2.44 -0.08 -35.87
C ALA A 76 -1.51 -1.29 -35.70
N GLU A 77 -0.43 -1.38 -36.50
CA GLU A 77 0.50 -2.51 -36.41
C GLU A 77 1.45 -2.34 -35.22
N GLN A 78 1.96 -1.13 -35.01
CA GLN A 78 2.72 -0.79 -33.81
C GLN A 78 1.90 -1.04 -32.54
N HIS A 79 0.62 -0.65 -32.53
CA HIS A 79 -0.29 -0.86 -31.40
C HIS A 79 -0.49 -2.34 -31.10
N ARG A 80 -0.71 -3.16 -32.12
CA ARG A 80 -0.85 -4.61 -31.99
C ARG A 80 0.41 -5.23 -31.38
N VAL A 81 1.58 -4.92 -31.93
CA VAL A 81 2.87 -5.45 -31.46
C VAL A 81 3.15 -5.03 -30.01
N MET A 82 2.90 -3.76 -29.66
CA MET A 82 3.12 -3.28 -28.30
C MET A 82 2.14 -3.89 -27.30
N SER A 83 0.87 -4.08 -27.70
CA SER A 83 -0.15 -4.73 -26.87
C SER A 83 0.24 -6.16 -26.52
N GLU A 84 0.70 -6.94 -27.51
CA GLU A 84 1.18 -8.31 -27.33
C GLU A 84 2.41 -8.34 -26.40
N PHE A 85 3.39 -7.47 -26.66
CA PHE A 85 4.60 -7.36 -25.85
C PHE A 85 4.31 -7.01 -24.38
N ILE A 86 3.42 -6.04 -24.11
CA ILE A 86 3.05 -5.67 -22.75
C ILE A 86 2.35 -6.83 -22.05
N ALA A 87 1.42 -7.52 -22.72
CA ALA A 87 0.71 -8.66 -22.14
C ALA A 87 1.70 -9.75 -21.71
N GLU A 88 2.56 -10.21 -22.63
CA GLU A 88 3.53 -11.26 -22.38
C GLU A 88 4.50 -10.87 -21.26
N ARG A 89 5.06 -9.66 -21.33
CA ARG A 89 6.02 -9.17 -20.35
C ARG A 89 5.42 -9.08 -18.95
N GLN A 90 4.21 -8.57 -18.81
CA GLN A 90 3.60 -8.33 -17.51
C GLN A 90 3.05 -9.63 -16.89
N MET A 91 2.42 -10.49 -17.70
CA MET A 91 2.02 -11.82 -17.26
C MET A 91 3.22 -12.66 -16.82
N GLY A 92 4.37 -12.54 -17.50
CA GLY A 92 5.61 -13.23 -17.12
C GLY A 92 6.24 -12.74 -15.81
N ARG A 93 5.72 -11.67 -15.20
CA ARG A 93 6.26 -11.05 -13.98
C ARG A 93 5.38 -11.22 -12.75
N THR A 94 4.20 -11.85 -12.87
CA THR A 94 3.26 -11.96 -11.75
C THR A 94 3.88 -12.69 -10.54
N SER A 95 4.71 -13.71 -10.77
CA SER A 95 5.42 -14.43 -9.70
C SER A 95 6.44 -13.57 -8.95
N LEU A 96 7.07 -12.59 -9.62
CA LEU A 96 8.03 -11.68 -8.99
C LEU A 96 7.38 -10.80 -7.92
N VAL A 97 6.11 -10.45 -8.12
CA VAL A 97 5.32 -9.67 -7.15
C VAL A 97 4.47 -10.56 -6.23
N GLY A 98 4.66 -11.89 -6.29
CA GLY A 98 3.94 -12.86 -5.47
C GLY A 98 2.54 -13.20 -5.95
N SER A 99 2.10 -12.69 -7.10
CA SER A 99 0.84 -13.06 -7.75
C SER A 99 0.98 -14.42 -8.45
N THR A 100 0.75 -15.48 -7.66
CA THR A 100 0.75 -16.88 -8.10
C THR A 100 -0.58 -17.54 -7.72
N ASP A 101 -0.91 -18.69 -8.31
CA ASP A 101 -2.10 -19.45 -7.91
C ASP A 101 -2.07 -19.87 -6.43
N ALA A 102 -0.88 -20.12 -5.87
CA ALA A 102 -0.71 -20.52 -4.47
C ALA A 102 -0.99 -19.38 -3.50
N ASN A 103 -0.63 -18.14 -3.86
CA ASN A 103 -0.85 -16.97 -3.02
C ASN A 103 -2.17 -16.25 -3.32
N ARG A 104 -2.93 -16.67 -4.33
CA ARG A 104 -4.14 -15.98 -4.81
C ARG A 104 -5.08 -15.66 -3.66
N ASP A 105 -5.47 -16.67 -2.88
CA ASP A 105 -6.46 -16.51 -1.82
C ASP A 105 -5.94 -15.54 -0.73
N VAL A 106 -4.65 -15.58 -0.42
CA VAL A 106 -4.00 -14.62 0.51
C VAL A 106 -4.15 -13.17 0.00
N ILE A 107 -3.87 -12.95 -1.28
CA ILE A 107 -3.93 -11.61 -1.90
C ILE A 107 -5.38 -11.13 -1.97
N GLU A 108 -6.29 -11.92 -2.55
CA GLU A 108 -7.69 -11.55 -2.75
C GLU A 108 -8.40 -11.32 -1.41
N GLU A 109 -8.20 -12.19 -0.42
CA GLU A 109 -8.80 -12.02 0.90
C GLU A 109 -8.20 -10.83 1.66
N SER A 110 -6.90 -10.54 1.51
CA SER A 110 -6.30 -9.34 2.11
C SER A 110 -6.93 -8.05 1.59
N PHE A 111 -7.24 -8.01 0.29
CA PHE A 111 -7.92 -6.87 -0.30
C PHE A 111 -9.35 -6.72 0.22
N VAL A 112 -10.11 -7.81 0.32
CA VAL A 112 -11.47 -7.78 0.88
C VAL A 112 -11.48 -7.35 2.35
N ARG A 113 -10.53 -7.83 3.16
CA ARG A 113 -10.38 -7.40 4.56
C ARG A 113 -10.07 -5.91 4.63
N LEU A 114 -9.11 -5.43 3.85
CA LEU A 114 -8.78 -4.01 3.79
C LEU A 114 -9.99 -3.16 3.40
N LEU A 115 -10.73 -3.54 2.35
CA LEU A 115 -11.95 -2.83 1.95
C LEU A 115 -12.97 -2.78 3.08
N THR A 116 -13.20 -3.90 3.77
CA THR A 116 -14.14 -3.96 4.90
C THR A 116 -13.73 -3.03 6.04
N LEU A 117 -12.43 -2.98 6.37
CA LEU A 117 -11.88 -2.09 7.40
C LEU A 117 -12.00 -0.62 7.02
N LEU A 118 -11.74 -0.30 5.75
CA LEU A 118 -11.84 1.07 5.25
C LEU A 118 -13.29 1.55 5.09
N GLU A 119 -14.24 0.66 4.78
CA GLU A 119 -15.68 1.01 4.80
C GLU A 119 -16.11 1.46 6.20
N ASP A 120 -15.71 0.73 7.24
CA ASP A 120 -15.98 1.10 8.65
C ASP A 120 -15.27 2.41 9.02
N HIS A 121 -13.99 2.55 8.66
CA HIS A 121 -13.21 3.75 8.96
C HIS A 121 -13.80 5.01 8.30
N PHE A 122 -14.05 4.98 6.99
CA PHE A 122 -14.57 6.11 6.23
C PHE A 122 -16.06 6.38 6.47
N SER A 123 -16.75 5.55 7.26
CA SER A 123 -18.07 5.89 7.77
C SER A 123 -18.03 6.95 8.89
N HIS A 124 -16.85 7.15 9.51
CA HIS A 124 -16.64 8.06 10.63
C HIS A 124 -15.66 9.20 10.34
N PHE A 125 -14.67 8.95 9.47
CA PHE A 125 -13.57 9.89 9.20
C PHE A 125 -13.39 10.16 7.71
N GLN A 126 -12.91 11.35 7.37
CA GLN A 126 -12.74 11.74 5.96
C GLN A 126 -11.45 11.16 5.35
N PHE A 127 -10.38 11.08 6.12
CA PHE A 127 -9.08 10.55 5.72
C PHE A 127 -8.55 9.60 6.80
N LEU A 128 -7.53 8.81 6.46
CA LEU A 128 -7.01 7.74 7.34
C LEU A 128 -6.60 8.21 8.73
N LEU A 129 -6.06 9.43 8.79
CA LEU A 129 -5.53 10.02 10.03
C LEU A 129 -6.30 11.27 10.46
N GLY A 130 -7.55 11.43 10.01
CA GLY A 130 -8.47 12.45 10.51
C GLY A 130 -9.08 13.34 9.42
N PRO A 131 -9.16 14.67 9.63
CA PRO A 131 -9.87 15.58 8.73
C PRO A 131 -9.04 16.05 7.53
N ARG A 132 -7.76 15.69 7.46
CA ARG A 132 -6.82 16.06 6.38
C ARG A 132 -6.10 14.83 5.82
N PRO A 133 -5.79 14.80 4.52
CA PRO A 133 -5.00 13.73 3.95
C PRO A 133 -3.57 13.76 4.49
N SER A 134 -2.97 12.60 4.69
CA SER A 134 -1.54 12.44 4.95
C SER A 134 -0.87 11.65 3.82
N ARG A 135 0.45 11.42 3.88
CA ARG A 135 1.12 10.56 2.89
C ARG A 135 0.53 9.14 2.86
N ALA A 136 0.02 8.60 3.97
CA ALA A 136 -0.66 7.31 4.00
C ALA A 136 -1.87 7.27 3.04
N ASP A 137 -2.66 8.34 2.98
CA ASP A 137 -3.77 8.43 2.03
C ASP A 137 -3.27 8.35 0.58
N PHE A 138 -2.16 9.01 0.26
CA PHE A 138 -1.56 8.96 -1.08
C PHE A 138 -0.92 7.60 -1.40
N GLY A 139 -0.29 6.94 -0.43
CA GLY A 139 0.25 5.58 -0.59
C GLY A 139 -0.84 4.57 -0.95
N LEU A 140 -2.00 4.62 -0.28
CA LEU A 140 -3.15 3.79 -0.65
C LEU A 140 -3.75 4.21 -2.00
N PHE A 141 -3.90 5.52 -2.22
CA PHE A 141 -4.52 6.07 -3.43
C PHE A 141 -3.79 5.65 -4.71
N GLY A 142 -2.46 5.59 -4.69
CA GLY A 142 -1.66 5.16 -5.85
C GLY A 142 -2.17 3.83 -6.43
N GLN A 143 -2.39 2.83 -5.57
CA GLN A 143 -2.89 1.52 -5.99
C GLN A 143 -4.41 1.50 -6.17
N PHE A 144 -5.17 2.25 -5.36
CA PHE A 144 -6.63 2.31 -5.46
C PHE A 144 -7.12 3.00 -6.73
N SER A 145 -6.41 4.00 -7.25
CA SER A 145 -6.71 4.60 -8.55
C SER A 145 -6.75 3.55 -9.67
N GLN A 146 -5.87 2.56 -9.59
CA GLN A 146 -5.79 1.46 -10.53
C GLN A 146 -6.88 0.43 -10.26
N LEU A 147 -6.98 -0.04 -9.02
CA LEU A 147 -7.91 -1.08 -8.60
C LEU A 147 -9.39 -0.68 -8.72
N PHE A 148 -9.72 0.59 -8.50
CA PHE A 148 -11.11 1.07 -8.46
C PHE A 148 -11.57 1.68 -9.77
N PHE A 149 -10.71 2.37 -10.51
CA PHE A 149 -11.12 3.08 -11.73
C PHE A 149 -10.81 2.30 -13.00
N TRP A 150 -9.81 1.44 -12.96
CA TRP A 150 -9.25 0.79 -14.14
C TRP A 150 -9.55 -0.70 -14.20
N GLU A 151 -9.33 -1.43 -13.12
CA GLU A 151 -9.46 -2.88 -13.11
C GLU A 151 -10.93 -3.34 -12.98
N PRO A 152 -11.50 -4.09 -13.95
CA PRO A 152 -12.93 -4.40 -13.96
C PRO A 152 -13.42 -5.16 -12.71
N ASP A 153 -12.74 -6.25 -12.34
CA ASP A 153 -13.16 -7.13 -11.26
C ASP A 153 -12.96 -6.50 -9.88
N SER A 154 -11.79 -5.89 -9.62
CA SER A 154 -11.56 -5.23 -8.34
C SER A 154 -12.39 -3.97 -8.16
N ALA A 155 -12.73 -3.24 -9.24
CA ALA A 155 -13.63 -2.10 -9.15
C ALA A 155 -15.04 -2.51 -8.72
N LEU A 156 -15.56 -3.59 -9.32
CA LEU A 156 -16.87 -4.13 -8.95
C LEU A 156 -16.87 -4.67 -7.51
N LEU A 157 -15.79 -5.36 -7.11
CA LEU A 157 -15.61 -5.85 -5.76
C LEU A 157 -15.53 -4.70 -4.74
N ALA A 158 -14.73 -3.67 -5.02
CA ALA A 158 -14.60 -2.49 -4.17
C ALA A 158 -15.93 -1.75 -4.02
N ALA A 159 -16.67 -1.52 -5.11
CA ALA A 159 -17.99 -0.88 -5.05
C ALA A 159 -19.00 -1.67 -4.20
N LYS A 160 -18.87 -3.00 -4.16
CA LYS A 160 -19.72 -3.87 -3.34
C LYS A 160 -19.30 -3.89 -1.87
N CYS A 161 -18.00 -3.96 -1.59
CA CYS A 161 -17.47 -4.16 -0.23
C CYS A 161 -17.24 -2.85 0.52
N SER A 162 -16.79 -1.80 -0.17
CA SER A 162 -16.47 -0.49 0.40
C SER A 162 -16.79 0.63 -0.61
N PRO A 163 -18.08 0.93 -0.83
CA PRO A 163 -18.46 2.08 -1.64
C PRO A 163 -17.84 3.39 -1.12
N ARG A 164 -17.57 3.52 0.20
CA ARG A 164 -16.91 4.70 0.75
C ARG A 164 -15.46 4.80 0.32
N SER A 165 -14.69 3.70 0.28
CA SER A 165 -13.32 3.73 -0.25
C SER A 165 -13.28 4.15 -1.72
N VAL A 166 -14.28 3.74 -2.51
CA VAL A 166 -14.37 4.17 -3.92
C VAL A 166 -14.62 5.67 -4.02
N ILE A 167 -15.57 6.21 -3.27
CA ILE A 167 -15.85 7.66 -3.27
C ILE A 167 -14.69 8.46 -2.67
N TRP A 168 -14.06 7.95 -1.61
CA TRP A 168 -12.84 8.52 -1.04
C TRP A 168 -11.72 8.62 -2.09
N ALA A 169 -11.50 7.58 -2.91
CA ALA A 169 -10.49 7.63 -3.95
C ALA A 169 -10.79 8.71 -5.00
N TYR A 170 -12.07 8.91 -5.37
CA TYR A 170 -12.46 10.02 -6.26
C TYR A 170 -12.21 11.40 -5.62
N GLN A 171 -12.30 11.52 -4.31
CA GLN A 171 -11.97 12.76 -3.60
C GLN A 171 -10.45 13.00 -3.57
N ILE A 172 -9.64 11.97 -3.32
CA ILE A 172 -8.18 12.08 -3.32
C ILE A 172 -7.63 12.44 -4.71
N ASP A 173 -8.25 11.94 -5.79
CA ASP A 173 -7.85 12.23 -7.17
C ASP A 173 -7.91 13.73 -7.51
N ASP A 174 -8.78 14.50 -6.87
CA ASP A 174 -8.83 15.96 -6.99
C ASP A 174 -9.12 16.65 -5.65
N LEU A 175 -8.04 17.05 -4.97
CA LEU A 175 -8.06 17.82 -3.72
C LEU A 175 -7.88 19.33 -3.94
N SER A 176 -7.98 19.82 -5.18
CA SER A 176 -7.68 21.23 -5.50
C SER A 176 -8.56 22.24 -4.76
N SER A 177 -9.78 21.83 -4.40
CA SER A 177 -10.75 22.63 -3.65
C SER A 177 -10.82 22.32 -2.16
N LEU A 178 -9.96 21.41 -1.66
CA LEU A 178 -9.93 21.08 -0.24
C LEU A 178 -9.34 22.26 0.54
N GLU A 179 -10.21 22.92 1.30
CA GLU A 179 -9.84 23.82 2.37
C GLU A 179 -9.73 23.03 3.67
N PHE A 180 -8.69 23.28 4.43
CA PHE A 180 -8.52 22.73 5.76
C PHE A 180 -8.30 23.86 6.76
N ASP A 181 -8.77 23.65 7.97
CA ASP A 181 -8.46 24.53 9.08
C ASP A 181 -7.10 24.09 9.65
N ASP A 182 -6.13 25.00 9.74
CA ASP A 182 -4.84 24.70 10.37
C ASP A 182 -4.97 24.39 11.86
N THR A 183 -6.13 24.65 12.47
CA THR A 183 -6.49 24.21 13.82
C THR A 183 -7.08 22.80 13.88
N GLN A 184 -7.56 22.25 12.75
CA GLN A 184 -8.01 20.85 12.62
C GLN A 184 -6.86 20.00 12.07
N SER A 185 -5.99 19.57 12.98
CA SER A 185 -4.88 18.68 12.67
C SER A 185 -5.34 17.21 12.57
N TRP A 186 -4.45 16.35 12.07
CA TRP A 186 -4.57 14.90 12.18
C TRP A 186 -4.84 14.44 13.62
N PHE A 187 -5.22 13.18 13.79
CA PHE A 187 -5.37 12.60 15.13
C PHE A 187 -4.12 12.82 15.98
N ASN A 188 -4.33 12.99 17.29
CA ASN A 188 -3.25 12.93 18.27
C ASN A 188 -3.05 11.48 18.73
N ARG A 189 -1.82 11.10 19.13
CA ARG A 189 -1.50 9.76 19.66
C ARG A 189 -2.43 9.28 20.78
N ASP A 190 -2.98 10.19 21.58
CA ASP A 190 -3.88 9.87 22.70
C ASP A 190 -5.35 9.71 22.26
N SER A 191 -5.64 9.89 20.97
CA SER A 191 -6.99 9.96 20.40
C SER A 191 -7.17 9.12 19.12
N LEU A 192 -6.33 8.10 18.92
CA LEU A 192 -6.43 7.21 17.78
C LEU A 192 -7.72 6.37 17.84
N PRO A 193 -8.51 6.29 16.74
CA PRO A 193 -9.74 5.52 16.74
C PRO A 193 -9.49 4.02 16.66
N ASP A 194 -10.42 3.23 17.19
CA ASP A 194 -10.41 1.76 17.11
C ASP A 194 -10.32 1.24 15.65
N SER A 195 -10.92 1.95 14.70
CA SER A 195 -10.83 1.62 13.27
C SER A 195 -9.40 1.68 12.74
N LEU A 196 -8.56 2.60 13.22
CA LEU A 196 -7.13 2.67 12.87
C LEU A 196 -6.36 1.51 13.52
N SER A 197 -6.66 1.18 14.77
CA SER A 197 -6.06 0.01 15.43
C SER A 197 -6.35 -1.29 14.66
N LYS A 198 -7.59 -1.49 14.20
CA LYS A 198 -7.96 -2.63 13.35
C LYS A 198 -7.20 -2.66 12.02
N LEU A 199 -6.95 -1.50 11.40
CA LEU A 199 -6.11 -1.41 10.21
C LEU A 199 -4.67 -1.84 10.51
N LEU A 200 -4.08 -1.36 11.61
CA LEU A 200 -2.73 -1.76 12.04
C LEU A 200 -2.66 -3.27 12.33
N HIS A 201 -3.70 -3.89 12.89
CA HIS A 201 -3.79 -5.34 13.03
C HIS A 201 -3.80 -6.08 11.68
N GLU A 202 -4.45 -5.54 10.64
CA GLU A 202 -4.39 -6.16 9.30
C GLU A 202 -2.99 -6.06 8.71
N ILE A 203 -2.34 -4.89 8.83
CA ILE A 203 -0.96 -4.67 8.38
C ILE A 203 -0.01 -5.64 9.11
N GLY A 204 -0.12 -5.74 10.43
CA GLY A 204 0.71 -6.60 11.26
C GLY A 204 0.49 -8.11 11.04
N ARG A 205 -0.66 -8.51 10.48
CA ARG A 205 -0.98 -9.91 10.15
C ARG A 205 -0.77 -10.26 8.68
N THR A 206 -0.44 -9.29 7.83
CA THR A 206 -0.21 -9.48 6.39
C THR A 206 1.18 -9.02 5.97
N TYR A 207 1.43 -7.71 6.02
CA TYR A 207 2.62 -7.09 5.51
C TYR A 207 3.83 -7.28 6.42
N ALA A 208 3.64 -7.17 7.73
CA ALA A 208 4.74 -7.37 8.68
C ALA A 208 5.40 -8.77 8.60
N PRO A 209 4.65 -9.90 8.63
CA PRO A 209 5.28 -11.23 8.49
C PRO A 209 5.94 -11.42 7.12
N PHE A 210 5.42 -10.78 6.07
CA PHE A 210 6.06 -10.78 4.75
C PHE A 210 7.42 -10.06 4.78
N LEU A 211 7.49 -8.84 5.32
CA LEU A 211 8.75 -8.08 5.41
C LEU A 211 9.83 -8.82 6.21
N LEU A 212 9.45 -9.40 7.35
CA LEU A 212 10.37 -10.15 8.21
C LEU A 212 10.88 -11.42 7.53
N ALA A 213 10.01 -12.15 6.82
CA ALA A 213 10.44 -13.31 6.05
C ALA A 213 11.32 -12.93 4.86
N ASN A 214 11.03 -11.81 4.20
CA ASN A 214 11.86 -11.27 3.13
C ASN A 214 13.27 -10.93 3.62
N GLU A 215 13.38 -10.20 4.74
CA GLU A 215 14.66 -9.89 5.39
C GLU A 215 15.44 -11.16 5.71
N ARG A 216 14.82 -12.10 6.45
CA ARG A 216 15.48 -13.35 6.84
C ARG A 216 16.02 -14.11 5.63
N SER A 217 15.19 -14.30 4.60
CA SER A 217 15.59 -15.02 3.39
C SER A 217 16.73 -14.32 2.63
N LEU A 218 16.77 -12.98 2.60
CA LEU A 218 17.88 -12.25 2.00
C LEU A 218 19.19 -12.41 2.80
N LEU A 219 19.11 -12.37 4.13
CA LEU A 219 20.27 -12.54 5.01
C LEU A 219 20.84 -13.97 4.94
N GLU A 220 19.97 -14.97 4.82
CA GLU A 220 20.34 -16.39 4.72
C GLU A 220 20.74 -16.80 3.29
N GLY A 221 20.52 -15.95 2.29
CA GLY A 221 20.81 -16.26 0.88
C GLY A 221 19.82 -17.24 0.24
N GLU A 222 18.61 -17.35 0.80
CA GLU A 222 17.54 -18.21 0.32
C GLU A 222 16.95 -17.69 -0.99
N THR A 223 16.48 -18.61 -1.83
CA THR A 223 15.90 -18.26 -3.15
C THR A 223 14.38 -18.05 -3.11
N GLU A 224 13.75 -18.44 -2.00
CA GLU A 224 12.32 -18.32 -1.74
C GLU A 224 12.11 -17.87 -0.28
N LEU A 225 11.31 -16.83 -0.08
CA LEU A 225 10.74 -16.50 1.21
C LEU A 225 9.46 -17.29 1.42
N SER A 226 9.23 -17.71 2.67
CA SER A 226 7.99 -18.34 3.11
C SER A 226 7.56 -17.77 4.46
N CYS A 227 6.28 -17.46 4.58
CA CYS A 227 5.65 -17.00 5.82
C CYS A 227 4.19 -17.44 5.91
N LEU A 228 3.60 -17.25 7.10
CA LEU A 228 2.16 -17.42 7.30
C LEU A 228 1.50 -16.05 7.33
N ILE A 229 0.51 -15.86 6.46
CA ILE A 229 -0.36 -14.69 6.43
C ILE A 229 -1.77 -15.15 6.73
N HIS A 230 -2.33 -14.69 7.85
CA HIS A 230 -3.61 -15.18 8.38
C HIS A 230 -3.70 -16.72 8.47
N GLY A 231 -2.59 -17.40 8.71
CA GLY A 231 -2.51 -18.86 8.81
C GLY A 231 -2.39 -19.60 7.47
N HIS A 232 -2.42 -18.87 6.36
CA HIS A 232 -2.18 -19.41 5.02
C HIS A 232 -0.72 -19.24 4.63
N GLU A 233 -0.16 -20.24 3.96
CA GLU A 233 1.21 -20.17 3.45
C GLU A 233 1.30 -19.13 2.33
N TYR A 234 2.31 -18.27 2.38
CA TYR A 234 2.66 -17.32 1.33
C TYR A 234 4.12 -17.51 0.93
N LYS A 235 4.38 -17.60 -0.38
CA LYS A 235 5.73 -17.83 -0.94
C LYS A 235 6.07 -16.89 -2.09
N GLN A 236 7.30 -16.39 -2.14
CA GLN A 236 7.78 -15.53 -3.22
C GLN A 236 9.31 -15.58 -3.29
N SER A 237 9.93 -15.21 -4.41
CA SER A 237 11.35 -14.84 -4.38
C SER A 237 11.57 -13.60 -3.50
N PRO A 238 12.64 -13.56 -2.68
CA PRO A 238 12.99 -12.38 -1.91
C PRO A 238 13.26 -11.16 -2.79
N PHE A 239 12.88 -9.99 -2.29
CA PHE A 239 12.93 -8.73 -3.00
C PHE A 239 13.80 -7.71 -2.24
N PRO A 240 15.01 -7.40 -2.74
CA PRO A 240 15.94 -6.52 -2.04
C PRO A 240 15.41 -5.11 -1.77
N TYR A 241 14.46 -4.63 -2.58
CA TYR A 241 13.87 -3.31 -2.37
C TYR A 241 13.05 -3.27 -1.07
N GLN A 242 12.27 -4.31 -0.79
CA GLN A 242 11.44 -4.40 0.41
C GLN A 242 12.25 -4.53 1.71
N LEU A 243 13.52 -4.96 1.62
CA LEU A 243 14.45 -4.82 2.76
C LEU A 243 14.82 -3.36 3.03
N LYS A 244 14.94 -2.52 1.99
CA LYS A 244 15.16 -1.08 2.17
C LYS A 244 13.95 -0.43 2.83
N CYS A 245 12.74 -0.77 2.40
CA CYS A 245 11.48 -0.32 3.01
C CYS A 245 11.44 -0.63 4.52
N LEU A 246 11.73 -1.88 4.90
CA LEU A 246 11.82 -2.28 6.31
C LEU A 246 12.87 -1.45 7.08
N ASN A 247 14.03 -1.23 6.49
CA ASN A 247 15.07 -0.43 7.13
C ASN A 247 14.65 1.04 7.29
N TRP A 248 13.96 1.64 6.31
CA TRP A 248 13.43 3.00 6.44
C TRP A 248 12.36 3.12 7.52
N ILE A 249 11.52 2.10 7.71
CA ILE A 249 10.58 2.04 8.84
C ILE A 249 11.35 2.03 10.17
N ARG A 250 12.40 1.20 10.29
CA ARG A 250 13.22 1.12 11.51
C ARG A 250 13.99 2.41 11.77
N GLU A 251 14.61 3.00 10.75
CA GLU A 251 15.30 4.28 10.83
C GLU A 251 14.33 5.38 11.30
N ALA A 252 13.12 5.45 10.73
CA ALA A 252 12.10 6.40 11.16
C ALA A 252 11.75 6.24 12.65
N PHE A 253 11.62 4.99 13.13
CA PHE A 253 11.40 4.71 14.55
C PHE A 253 12.59 5.13 15.42
N GLU A 254 13.82 4.86 14.99
CA GLU A 254 15.04 5.22 15.72
C GLU A 254 15.23 6.74 15.86
N THR A 255 14.71 7.54 14.93
CA THR A 255 14.76 9.01 15.01
C THR A 255 13.82 9.62 16.07
N LEU A 256 12.83 8.86 16.55
CA LEU A 256 11.89 9.30 17.58
C LEU A 256 12.56 9.45 18.95
N GLN A 257 12.04 10.36 19.77
CA GLN A 257 12.48 10.47 21.16
C GLN A 257 12.05 9.23 21.97
N GLN A 258 12.72 8.97 23.10
CA GLN A 258 12.46 7.78 23.91
C GLN A 258 11.00 7.64 24.37
N GLU A 259 10.34 8.75 24.73
CA GLU A 259 8.93 8.74 25.12
C GLU A 259 8.00 8.42 23.94
N GLU A 260 8.38 8.85 22.73
CA GLU A 260 7.64 8.64 21.49
C GLU A 260 7.81 7.20 20.99
N GLN A 261 9.03 6.65 21.06
CA GLN A 261 9.28 5.23 20.79
C GLN A 261 8.44 4.34 21.70
N LYS A 262 8.37 4.67 23.00
CA LYS A 262 7.52 3.95 23.95
C LYS A 262 6.04 4.02 23.57
N ALA A 263 5.56 5.20 23.15
CA ALA A 263 4.17 5.37 22.71
C ALA A 263 3.87 4.57 21.43
N VAL A 264 4.76 4.58 20.43
CA VAL A 264 4.65 3.74 19.23
C VAL A 264 4.56 2.26 19.61
N LEU A 265 5.48 1.77 20.44
CA LEU A 265 5.48 0.37 20.87
C LEU A 265 4.20 -0.01 21.61
N GLN A 266 3.66 0.89 22.44
CA GLN A 266 2.39 0.67 23.14
C GLN A 266 1.19 0.65 22.19
N ILE A 267 1.15 1.52 21.18
CA ILE A 267 0.08 1.55 20.17
C ILE A 267 0.12 0.30 19.28
N LEU A 268 1.32 -0.15 18.92
CA LEU A 268 1.50 -1.33 18.07
C LEU A 268 1.42 -2.65 18.84
N GLU A 269 1.38 -2.64 20.16
CA GLU A 269 1.39 -3.87 20.97
C GLU A 269 0.26 -4.83 20.56
N GLY A 270 0.64 -6.05 20.14
CA GLY A 270 -0.31 -7.09 19.73
C GLY A 270 -0.86 -6.94 18.32
N THR A 271 -0.48 -5.90 17.58
CA THR A 271 -0.87 -5.74 16.16
C THR A 271 -0.11 -6.68 15.24
N GLY A 272 1.13 -7.04 15.61
CA GLY A 272 2.11 -7.72 14.77
C GLY A 272 3.12 -6.76 14.15
N CYS A 273 2.81 -5.46 14.06
CA CYS A 273 3.71 -4.43 13.54
C CYS A 273 4.88 -4.13 14.47
N GLU A 274 4.72 -4.33 15.79
CA GLU A 274 5.78 -4.16 16.78
C GLU A 274 6.99 -5.08 16.53
N LEU A 275 6.79 -6.18 15.79
CA LEU A 275 7.86 -7.10 15.40
C LEU A 275 8.81 -6.49 14.37
N LEU A 276 8.35 -5.50 13.58
CA LEU A 276 9.19 -4.81 12.60
C LEU A 276 10.26 -3.95 13.26
N LEU A 277 10.03 -3.55 14.52
CA LEU A 277 10.88 -2.59 15.26
C LEU A 277 11.87 -3.27 16.19
N ARG A 278 11.89 -4.60 16.22
CA ARG A 278 12.88 -5.36 16.99
C ARG A 278 14.18 -5.42 16.20
N GLU A 279 15.31 -5.35 16.90
CA GLU A 279 16.58 -5.73 16.31
C GLU A 279 16.48 -7.19 15.82
N PRO A 280 17.05 -7.52 14.65
CA PRO A 280 17.11 -8.91 14.21
C PRO A 280 17.83 -9.72 15.27
N ASP A 281 17.22 -10.82 15.74
CA ASP A 281 17.88 -11.74 16.68
C ASP A 281 19.22 -12.18 16.08
N ALA A 282 20.32 -11.84 16.78
CA ALA A 282 21.70 -12.11 16.38
C ALA A 282 22.08 -13.60 16.43
#